data_AF-A0A534YQ17-F1
#
_entry.id   AF-A0A534YQ17-F1
#
_cell.length_a   1.000
_cell.length_b   1.000
_cell.length_c   1.000
_cell.angle_alpha   90.00
_cell.angle_beta   90.00
_cell.angle_gamma   90.00
#
_symmetry.space_group_name_H-M   'P 1'
#
loop_
_entity.id
_entity.type
_entity.pdbx_description
1 polymer ?
#
loop_
_entity_poly.entity_id
_entity_poly.type
_entity_poly.pdbx_seq_one_letter_code
_entity_poly.pdbx_strand_id
1 'polypeptide(L)'
;MDTARKLLAVLVLCSGAALAERPPLQSDFDRCTNAVQSNGRDASLQGRVRLQLLIRPDGRPYAAFVWSETGITDRQLERCLTSLPMLWDDFAHSALDYRWPYPVSFVPGGERIAGGTGFGSTTEQSTPSAMMPDRNSPPGWEPLNVAAAQATIDILETATAAEHGNAELAIHRYPAAIAAFREALGKNAGDKMALRGLAQALAESGGDLKEASATATRLLELDPNGEQGHEAMLRVCLAVKDDACVFTHFNQANKAKDLSLRWLILRDELKPLAEQAAGRLRERGKAQANATNAAGAPGAAAQKDVPQDPCAAEQGDEKQALCVVKRCLDEGTVLYARELGEQNHVDYQLGDWRAKTVSAGKLLVTRPIAPKDRDKGGAQHDAMWLVSLGDQLVMHPTNTEAKQISLQHNRCTARASR
;
A
#
# COMPACT_ATOMS: atom_id res chain seq x y z
N MET A 1 28.56 67.22 -30.87
CA MET A 1 28.36 66.43 -29.63
C MET A 1 26.90 66.03 -29.63
N ASP A 2 26.62 64.76 -29.92
CA ASP A 2 25.41 64.01 -29.53
C ASP A 2 25.33 62.73 -30.36
N THR A 3 26.03 61.71 -29.89
CA THR A 3 25.96 60.35 -30.42
C THR A 3 24.90 59.57 -29.65
N ALA A 4 23.83 59.24 -30.37
CA ALA A 4 22.74 58.39 -29.91
C ALA A 4 23.28 57.00 -29.45
N ARG A 5 23.25 56.77 -28.13
CA ARG A 5 23.49 55.45 -27.53
C ARG A 5 22.26 54.57 -27.74
N LYS A 6 22.35 53.66 -28.71
CA LYS A 6 21.46 52.49 -28.84
C LYS A 6 21.77 51.53 -27.69
N LEU A 7 20.80 51.35 -26.79
CA LEU A 7 20.77 50.26 -25.81
C LEU A 7 20.39 48.97 -26.54
N LEU A 8 21.34 48.05 -26.65
CA LEU A 8 21.12 46.69 -27.11
C LEU A 8 20.62 45.87 -25.91
N ALA A 9 19.31 45.63 -25.83
CA ALA A 9 18.73 44.70 -24.88
C ALA A 9 18.94 43.27 -25.41
N VAL A 10 19.91 42.55 -24.85
CA VAL A 10 20.06 41.11 -25.06
C VAL A 10 19.01 40.41 -24.19
N LEU A 11 17.88 40.07 -24.82
CA LEU A 11 16.90 39.14 -24.27
C LEU A 11 17.53 37.74 -24.27
N VAL A 12 18.15 37.37 -23.15
CA VAL A 12 18.45 35.97 -22.84
C VAL A 12 17.12 35.30 -22.51
N LEU A 13 16.44 34.82 -23.55
CA LEU A 13 15.39 33.82 -23.40
C LEU A 13 16.07 32.51 -23.02
N CYS A 14 16.35 32.34 -21.73
CA CYS A 14 16.45 31.01 -21.14
C CYS A 14 15.03 30.42 -21.18
N SER A 15 14.67 29.86 -22.33
CA SER A 15 13.60 28.87 -22.41
C SER A 15 13.96 27.80 -21.39
N GLY A 16 13.25 27.79 -20.26
CA GLY A 16 13.29 26.67 -19.35
C GLY A 16 12.85 25.46 -20.13
N ALA A 17 13.81 24.67 -20.59
CA ALA A 17 13.55 23.29 -20.91
C ALA A 17 12.93 22.73 -19.63
N ALA A 18 11.66 22.35 -19.69
CA ALA A 18 11.11 21.43 -18.72
C ALA A 18 12.16 20.32 -18.60
N LEU A 19 12.78 20.20 -17.42
CA LEU A 19 13.71 19.13 -17.14
C LEU A 19 12.93 17.86 -17.46
N ALA A 20 13.35 17.18 -18.53
CA ALA A 20 12.70 15.96 -18.96
C ALA A 20 12.77 14.99 -17.79
N GLU A 21 11.62 14.44 -17.40
CA GLU A 21 11.51 13.37 -16.41
C GLU A 21 12.55 12.28 -16.76
N ARG A 22 13.47 12.03 -15.83
CA ARG A 22 14.54 11.05 -15.94
C ARG A 22 14.12 9.78 -15.18
N PRO A 23 13.65 8.74 -15.90
CA PRO A 23 13.45 7.44 -15.29
C PRO A 23 14.79 6.79 -14.91
N PRO A 24 14.77 5.74 -14.07
CA PRO A 24 15.92 4.87 -13.89
C PRO A 24 16.44 4.38 -15.25
N LEU A 25 17.74 4.49 -15.51
CA LEU A 25 18.37 4.06 -16.76
C LEU A 25 19.28 2.87 -16.52
N GLN A 26 19.34 1.94 -17.49
CA GLN A 26 20.27 0.81 -17.44
C GLN A 26 21.73 1.26 -17.25
N SER A 27 22.10 2.38 -17.88
CA SER A 27 23.43 2.99 -17.77
C SER A 27 23.79 3.47 -16.36
N ASP A 28 22.82 3.75 -15.50
CA ASP A 28 23.04 4.11 -14.10
C ASP A 28 23.60 2.91 -13.34
N PHE A 29 22.99 1.74 -13.55
CA PHE A 29 23.41 0.49 -12.91
C PHE A 29 24.71 -0.05 -13.51
N ASP A 30 24.88 0.02 -14.83
CA ASP A 30 26.10 -0.40 -15.51
C ASP A 30 27.32 0.42 -15.04
N ARG A 31 27.12 1.71 -14.72
CA ARG A 31 28.18 2.53 -14.14
C ARG A 31 28.63 1.99 -12.78
N CYS A 32 27.68 1.59 -11.93
CA CYS A 32 27.99 1.03 -10.62
C CYS A 32 28.66 -0.34 -10.73
N THR A 33 28.22 -1.22 -11.63
CA THR A 33 28.87 -2.54 -11.82
C THR A 33 30.28 -2.37 -12.36
N ASN A 34 30.47 -1.53 -13.39
CA ASN A 34 31.78 -1.28 -13.99
C ASN A 34 32.79 -0.67 -13.00
N ALA A 35 32.33 0.24 -12.12
CA ALA A 35 33.18 0.85 -11.11
C ALA A 35 33.69 -0.16 -10.07
N VAL A 36 32.92 -1.21 -9.77
CA VAL A 36 33.32 -2.28 -8.84
C VAL A 36 34.33 -3.21 -9.50
N GLN A 37 34.13 -3.53 -10.77
CA GLN A 37 35.05 -4.39 -11.53
C GLN A 37 36.41 -3.75 -11.80
N SER A 38 36.43 -2.46 -12.17
CA SER A 38 37.67 -1.75 -12.51
C SER A 38 38.64 -1.63 -11.33
N ASN A 39 38.14 -1.79 -10.10
CA ASN A 39 38.95 -1.79 -8.87
C ASN A 39 39.66 -3.14 -8.60
N GLY A 40 39.67 -4.07 -9.57
CA GLY A 40 40.43 -5.33 -9.49
C GLY A 40 39.86 -6.34 -8.51
N ARG A 41 38.56 -6.24 -8.19
CA ARG A 41 37.86 -7.23 -7.39
C ARG A 41 37.21 -8.25 -8.31
N ASP A 42 37.63 -9.51 -8.19
CA ASP A 42 36.91 -10.68 -8.72
C ASP A 42 35.63 -10.94 -7.90
N ALA A 43 34.84 -9.89 -7.65
CA ALA A 43 33.56 -10.03 -7.01
C ALA A 43 32.62 -10.68 -8.01
N SER A 44 32.18 -11.91 -7.72
CA SER A 44 31.06 -12.51 -8.44
C SER A 44 29.82 -11.64 -8.21
N LEU A 45 29.53 -10.74 -9.14
CA LEU A 45 28.32 -9.92 -9.12
C LEU A 45 27.14 -10.77 -9.59
N GLN A 46 26.78 -11.76 -8.77
CA GLN A 46 25.63 -12.62 -8.98
C GLN A 46 24.72 -12.52 -7.76
N GLY A 47 23.48 -12.09 -7.97
CA GLY A 47 22.53 -12.00 -6.88
C GLY A 47 21.46 -10.94 -7.10
N ARG A 48 20.87 -10.46 -6.01
CA ARG A 48 19.84 -9.43 -6.03
C ARG A 48 20.03 -8.47 -4.86
N VAL A 49 19.83 -7.20 -5.13
CA VAL A 49 19.75 -6.13 -4.12
C VAL A 49 18.37 -5.51 -4.23
N ARG A 50 17.65 -5.37 -3.12
CA ARG A 50 16.43 -4.56 -3.06
C ARG A 50 16.76 -3.20 -2.49
N LEU A 51 16.61 -2.17 -3.31
CA LEU A 51 16.62 -0.80 -2.83
C LEU A 51 15.24 -0.45 -2.27
N GLN A 52 15.20 0.29 -1.18
CA GLN A 52 13.99 0.93 -0.68
C GLN A 52 14.14 2.43 -0.85
N LEU A 53 13.22 3.02 -1.60
CA LEU A 53 13.20 4.45 -1.89
C LEU A 53 12.17 5.13 -0.97
N LEU A 54 12.52 6.29 -0.43
CA LEU A 54 11.59 7.21 0.21
C LEU A 54 11.31 8.36 -0.74
N ILE A 55 10.05 8.54 -1.10
CA ILE A 55 9.62 9.43 -2.20
C ILE A 55 8.67 10.48 -1.66
N ARG A 56 8.86 11.72 -2.09
CA ARG A 56 8.00 12.87 -1.77
C ARG A 56 6.64 12.79 -2.48
N PRO A 57 5.64 13.58 -2.06
CA PRO A 57 4.37 13.71 -2.77
C PRO A 57 4.51 14.04 -4.27
N ASP A 58 5.58 14.77 -4.63
CA ASP A 58 5.89 15.19 -6.00
C ASP A 58 6.71 14.17 -6.81
N GLY A 59 6.84 12.92 -6.33
CA GLY A 59 7.54 11.86 -7.06
C GLY A 59 9.07 11.90 -6.95
N ARG A 60 9.67 12.88 -6.27
CA ARG A 60 11.13 12.92 -6.12
C ARG A 60 11.61 12.10 -4.92
N PRO A 61 12.56 11.16 -5.10
CA PRO A 61 13.21 10.49 -3.98
C PRO A 61 13.97 11.48 -3.11
N TYR A 62 14.03 11.20 -1.81
CA TYR A 62 14.85 11.96 -0.86
C TYR A 62 15.76 11.10 0.01
N ALA A 63 15.52 9.80 0.02
CA ALA A 63 16.43 8.84 0.61
C ALA A 63 16.31 7.48 -0.09
N ALA A 64 17.38 6.71 -0.05
CA ALA A 64 17.40 5.34 -0.51
C ALA A 64 18.36 4.48 0.32
N PHE A 65 18.04 3.21 0.48
CA PHE A 65 18.88 2.26 1.22
C PHE A 65 18.69 0.83 0.70
N VAL A 66 19.62 -0.06 1.03
CA VAL A 66 19.46 -1.50 0.78
C VAL A 66 18.53 -2.10 1.81
N TRP A 67 17.35 -2.55 1.37
CA TRP A 67 16.38 -3.28 2.20
C TRP A 67 16.80 -4.72 2.44
N SER A 68 17.28 -5.39 1.39
CA SER A 68 17.70 -6.79 1.42
C SER A 68 18.71 -7.07 0.31
N GLU A 69 19.55 -8.07 0.55
CA GLU A 69 20.62 -8.48 -0.37
C GLU A 69 20.74 -10.01 -0.35
N THR A 70 20.86 -10.61 -1.54
CA THR A 70 21.06 -12.05 -1.71
C THR A 70 22.19 -12.25 -2.72
N GLY A 71 23.29 -12.88 -2.32
CA GLY A 71 24.44 -13.15 -3.18
C GLY A 71 25.34 -11.93 -3.46
N ILE A 72 24.86 -10.72 -3.21
CA ILE A 72 25.62 -9.47 -3.27
C ILE A 72 25.90 -9.00 -1.85
N THR A 73 27.17 -8.75 -1.51
CA THR A 73 27.60 -8.18 -0.22
C THR A 73 28.66 -7.08 -0.40
N ASP A 74 28.83 -6.60 -1.63
CA ASP A 74 29.79 -5.55 -1.92
C ASP A 74 29.21 -4.18 -1.53
N ARG A 75 29.68 -3.65 -0.40
CA ARG A 75 29.21 -2.36 0.14
C ARG A 75 29.54 -1.16 -0.76
N GLN A 76 30.52 -1.25 -1.66
CA GLN A 76 30.79 -0.16 -2.61
C GLN A 76 29.74 -0.16 -3.72
N LEU A 77 29.38 -1.33 -4.23
CA LEU A 77 28.27 -1.48 -5.18
C LEU A 77 26.99 -0.91 -4.58
N GLU A 78 26.64 -1.36 -3.38
CA GLU A 78 25.41 -0.95 -2.70
C GLU A 78 25.34 0.56 -2.47
N ARG A 79 26.43 1.19 -2.02
CA ARG A 79 26.49 2.66 -1.87
C ARG A 79 26.37 3.39 -3.20
N CYS A 80 26.97 2.86 -4.26
CA CYS A 80 26.76 3.42 -5.59
C CYS A 80 25.28 3.35 -5.96
N LEU A 81 24.64 2.20 -5.75
CA LEU A 81 23.23 1.97 -6.05
C LEU A 81 22.29 2.87 -5.25
N THR A 82 22.57 3.15 -3.98
CA THR A 82 21.70 4.01 -3.15
C THR A 82 21.83 5.49 -3.47
N SER A 83 22.89 5.92 -4.15
CA SER A 83 23.03 7.32 -4.62
C SER A 83 22.30 7.62 -5.93
N LEU A 84 22.08 6.61 -6.79
CA LEU A 84 21.43 6.79 -8.09
C LEU A 84 20.00 7.35 -8.00
N PRO A 85 19.12 6.90 -7.07
CA PRO A 85 17.73 7.33 -7.03
C PRO A 85 17.56 8.81 -6.79
N MET A 86 18.57 9.48 -6.24
CA MET A 86 18.56 10.93 -6.04
C MET A 86 18.56 11.72 -7.34
N LEU A 87 18.84 11.06 -8.46
CA LEU A 87 18.83 11.66 -9.79
C LEU A 87 17.56 11.36 -10.60
N TRP A 88 16.63 10.59 -10.03
CA TRP A 88 15.39 10.19 -10.68
C TRP A 88 14.24 11.10 -10.23
N ASP A 89 13.34 11.45 -11.13
CA ASP A 89 12.19 12.32 -10.85
C ASP A 89 10.88 11.83 -11.49
N ASP A 90 10.90 10.68 -12.16
CA ASP A 90 9.75 10.08 -12.85
C ASP A 90 8.94 9.13 -11.94
N PHE A 91 8.82 9.33 -10.62
CA PHE A 91 7.93 8.47 -9.81
C PHE A 91 6.51 9.02 -9.70
N ALA A 92 5.56 8.12 -9.45
CA ALA A 92 4.14 8.49 -9.38
C ALA A 92 3.89 9.50 -8.26
N HIS A 93 3.20 10.59 -8.59
CA HIS A 93 2.75 11.55 -7.58
C HIS A 93 1.76 10.92 -6.60
N SER A 94 1.75 11.43 -5.37
CA SER A 94 0.83 10.98 -4.35
C SER A 94 0.45 12.12 -3.42
N ALA A 95 -0.65 11.97 -2.69
CA ALA A 95 -1.07 12.97 -1.70
C ALA A 95 -0.04 13.11 -0.56
N LEU A 96 0.71 12.04 -0.28
CA LEU A 96 1.65 11.93 0.84
C LEU A 96 2.96 11.27 0.37
N ASP A 97 4.01 11.41 1.19
CA ASP A 97 5.25 10.66 0.97
C ASP A 97 5.03 9.15 1.11
N TYR A 98 5.73 8.36 0.32
CA TYR A 98 5.57 6.90 0.31
C TYR A 98 6.90 6.16 0.12
N ARG A 99 6.84 4.85 0.33
CA ARG A 99 7.97 3.93 0.25
C ARG A 99 7.84 3.09 -1.02
N TRP A 100 8.87 3.05 -1.87
CA TRP A 100 8.86 2.23 -3.08
C TRP A 100 10.00 1.22 -3.11
N PRO A 101 9.71 -0.10 -3.17
CA PRO A 101 10.75 -1.11 -3.32
C PRO A 101 11.22 -1.22 -4.78
N TYR A 102 12.54 -1.28 -4.99
CA TYR A 102 13.17 -1.34 -6.30
C TYR A 102 14.22 -2.46 -6.36
N PRO A 103 13.85 -3.68 -6.81
CA PRO A 103 14.76 -4.83 -6.87
C PRO A 103 15.67 -4.78 -8.09
N VAL A 104 16.99 -4.87 -7.89
CA VAL A 104 17.99 -4.95 -8.95
C VAL A 104 18.63 -6.33 -8.91
N SER A 105 18.57 -7.06 -10.03
CA SER A 105 19.23 -8.38 -10.13
C SER A 105 20.55 -8.25 -10.88
N PHE A 106 21.57 -8.96 -10.45
CA PHE A 106 22.88 -8.97 -11.08
C PHE A 106 23.16 -10.37 -11.61
N VAL A 107 23.51 -10.43 -12.88
CA VAL A 107 23.94 -11.66 -13.53
C VAL A 107 25.43 -11.58 -13.86
N PRO A 108 26.19 -12.68 -13.66
CA PRO A 108 27.57 -12.73 -14.10
C PRO A 108 27.62 -12.58 -15.61
N GLY A 109 28.69 -11.96 -16.10
CA GLY A 109 28.92 -11.92 -17.53
C GLY A 109 29.20 -13.31 -18.09
N GLY A 110 28.68 -13.59 -19.29
CA GLY A 110 28.94 -14.84 -20.00
C GLY A 110 30.34 -14.86 -20.60
N GLU A 111 30.84 -16.06 -20.91
CA GLU A 111 32.05 -16.20 -21.72
C GLU A 111 31.76 -15.78 -23.16
N ARG A 112 32.50 -14.79 -23.66
CA ARG A 112 32.54 -14.44 -25.07
C ARG A 112 33.80 -15.05 -25.67
N ILE A 113 33.63 -15.79 -26.76
CA ILE A 113 34.77 -16.18 -27.59
C ILE A 113 35.23 -14.91 -28.30
N ALA A 114 36.37 -14.34 -27.89
CA ALA A 114 36.97 -13.25 -28.62
C ALA A 114 37.47 -13.81 -29.95
N GLY A 115 36.87 -13.37 -31.05
CA GLY A 115 37.22 -13.80 -32.40
C GLY A 115 38.59 -13.28 -32.81
N GLY A 116 39.65 -13.93 -32.35
CA GLY A 116 41.01 -13.74 -32.84
C GLY A 116 41.21 -14.56 -34.11
N THR A 117 41.65 -13.92 -35.20
CA THR A 117 41.98 -14.55 -36.49
C THR A 117 43.29 -15.37 -36.46
N GLY A 118 43.77 -15.77 -35.29
CA GLY A 118 45.01 -16.54 -35.10
C GLY A 118 44.82 -17.65 -34.06
N PHE A 119 45.46 -18.79 -34.31
CA PHE A 119 45.40 -20.01 -33.50
C PHE A 119 45.49 -19.74 -31.98
N GLY A 120 44.34 -19.80 -31.30
CA GLY A 120 44.18 -19.66 -29.85
C GLY A 120 42.89 -18.90 -29.52
N SER A 121 41.84 -19.58 -29.05
CA SER A 121 40.64 -18.90 -28.57
C SER A 121 40.92 -18.31 -27.19
N THR A 122 41.04 -16.99 -27.10
CA THR A 122 40.93 -16.30 -25.80
C THR A 122 39.45 -16.17 -25.47
N THR A 123 39.01 -16.82 -24.40
CA THR A 123 37.70 -16.56 -23.80
C THR A 123 37.80 -15.27 -22.99
N GLU A 124 37.01 -14.27 -23.34
CA GLU A 124 36.84 -13.06 -22.53
C GLU A 124 35.56 -13.20 -21.72
N GLN A 125 35.62 -13.00 -20.40
CA GLN A 125 34.41 -12.85 -19.61
C GLN A 125 33.75 -11.51 -19.95
N SER A 126 32.46 -11.53 -20.30
CA SER A 126 31.72 -10.29 -20.46
C SER A 126 31.57 -9.57 -19.11
N THR A 127 31.25 -8.29 -19.14
CA THR A 127 30.90 -7.55 -17.93
C THR A 127 29.59 -8.09 -17.34
N PRO A 128 29.48 -8.27 -16.02
CA PRO A 128 28.22 -8.45 -15.30
C PRO A 128 27.25 -7.33 -15.65
N SER A 129 25.99 -7.69 -15.75
CA SER A 129 24.92 -6.75 -16.07
C SER A 129 23.92 -6.71 -14.93
N ALA A 130 23.45 -5.50 -14.64
CA ALA A 130 22.27 -5.33 -13.80
C ALA A 130 21.03 -5.54 -14.68
N MET A 131 20.04 -6.25 -14.17
CA MET A 131 18.72 -6.35 -14.75
C MET A 131 17.79 -5.48 -13.92
N MET A 132 17.22 -4.48 -14.59
CA MET A 132 16.16 -3.66 -14.02
C MET A 132 14.86 -4.46 -13.99
N PRO A 133 14.05 -4.29 -12.93
CA PRO A 133 12.77 -4.96 -12.84
C PRO A 133 11.74 -4.27 -13.75
N ASP A 134 10.66 -5.00 -14.07
CA ASP A 134 9.44 -4.35 -14.52
C ASP A 134 8.90 -3.48 -13.39
N ARG A 135 8.86 -2.17 -13.63
CA ARG A 135 8.41 -1.15 -12.68
C ARG A 135 6.96 -1.36 -12.23
N ASN A 136 6.14 -2.03 -13.05
CA ASN A 136 4.74 -2.30 -12.76
C ASN A 136 4.51 -3.59 -11.98
N SER A 137 5.56 -4.38 -11.76
CA SER A 137 5.49 -5.65 -11.06
C SER A 137 6.07 -5.49 -9.64
N PRO A 138 5.23 -5.22 -8.61
CA PRO A 138 5.72 -5.02 -7.25
C PRO A 138 6.41 -6.30 -6.76
N PRO A 139 7.60 -6.17 -6.15
CA PRO A 139 8.32 -7.34 -5.70
C PRO A 139 7.61 -7.99 -4.49
N GLY A 140 7.75 -9.31 -4.34
CA GLY A 140 7.20 -10.03 -3.20
C GLY A 140 7.73 -9.50 -1.86
N TRP A 141 7.10 -9.85 -0.74
CA TRP A 141 7.56 -9.42 0.58
C TRP A 141 8.93 -10.03 0.93
N GLU A 142 9.81 -9.22 1.52
CA GLU A 142 11.11 -9.65 2.07
C GLU A 142 11.36 -8.95 3.41
N PRO A 143 11.99 -9.62 4.39
CA PRO A 143 12.33 -8.98 5.66
C PRO A 143 13.45 -7.94 5.47
N LEU A 144 13.40 -6.88 6.27
CA LEU A 144 14.43 -5.85 6.31
C LEU A 144 15.76 -6.42 6.87
N ASN A 145 16.84 -6.28 6.12
CA ASN A 145 18.20 -6.40 6.62
C ASN A 145 18.64 -5.05 7.23
N VAL A 146 18.42 -4.90 8.54
CA VAL A 146 18.71 -3.65 9.26
C VAL A 146 20.18 -3.22 9.14
N ALA A 147 21.11 -4.19 9.16
CA ALA A 147 22.54 -3.88 9.08
C ALA A 147 22.91 -3.29 7.71
N ALA A 148 22.42 -3.89 6.62
CA ALA A 148 22.62 -3.38 5.27
C ALA A 148 21.97 -2.00 5.09
N ALA A 149 20.72 -1.85 5.54
CA ALA A 149 19.98 -0.61 5.46
C ALA A 149 20.71 0.55 6.16
N GLN A 150 21.17 0.32 7.39
CA GLN A 150 21.90 1.32 8.16
C GLN A 150 23.28 1.64 7.58
N ALA A 151 23.94 0.70 6.90
CA ALA A 151 25.25 0.90 6.28
C ALA A 151 25.20 1.62 4.92
N THR A 152 24.02 1.69 4.30
CA THR A 152 23.84 2.11 2.90
C THR A 152 22.85 3.25 2.71
N ILE A 153 22.13 3.65 3.77
CA ILE A 153 21.23 4.79 3.74
C ILE A 153 21.94 6.02 3.17
N ASP A 154 21.38 6.53 2.09
CA ASP A 154 21.75 7.80 1.49
C ASP A 154 20.54 8.74 1.57
N ILE A 155 20.79 9.97 2.01
CA ILE A 155 19.75 10.97 2.25
C ILE A 155 20.20 12.24 1.54
N LEU A 156 19.30 12.86 0.76
CA LEU A 156 19.59 14.13 0.11
C LEU A 156 20.05 15.17 1.13
N GLU A 157 21.10 15.92 0.80
CA GLU A 157 21.57 17.05 1.61
C GLU A 157 20.48 18.13 1.81
N THR A 158 19.57 18.24 0.85
CA THR A 158 18.44 19.17 0.88
C THR A 158 17.20 18.61 1.60
N ALA A 159 17.30 17.40 2.17
CA ALA A 159 16.19 16.81 2.90
C ALA A 159 15.84 17.64 4.15
N THR A 160 14.54 17.77 4.42
CA THR A 160 14.07 18.45 5.63
C THR A 160 14.38 17.62 6.88
N ALA A 161 14.34 18.23 8.08
CA ALA A 161 14.49 17.50 9.34
C ALA A 161 13.45 16.36 9.49
N ALA A 162 12.22 16.56 9.00
CA ALA A 162 11.19 15.52 9.01
C ALA A 162 11.53 14.37 8.03
N GLU A 163 12.07 14.68 6.86
CA GLU A 163 12.53 13.69 5.88
C GLU A 163 13.72 12.88 6.41
N HIS A 164 14.70 13.54 7.05
CA HIS A 164 15.78 12.88 7.78
C HIS A 164 15.23 11.94 8.86
N GLY A 165 14.28 12.41 9.68
CA GLY A 165 13.64 11.58 10.70
C GLY A 165 12.94 10.35 10.11
N ASN A 166 12.27 10.50 8.96
CA ASN A 166 11.60 9.41 8.28
C ASN A 166 12.57 8.39 7.66
N ALA A 167 13.72 8.87 7.17
CA ALA A 167 14.81 8.03 6.70
C ALA A 167 15.42 7.18 7.83
N GLU A 168 15.72 7.81 8.98
CA GLU A 168 16.24 7.12 10.17
C GLU A 168 15.23 6.12 10.74
N LEU A 169 13.94 6.46 10.71
CA LEU A 169 12.85 5.57 11.11
C LEU A 169 12.79 4.32 10.22
N ALA A 170 12.90 4.49 8.89
CA ALA A 170 12.81 3.40 7.93
C ALA A 170 13.90 2.32 8.11
N ILE A 171 15.03 2.69 8.72
CA ILE A 171 16.17 1.79 9.02
C ILE A 171 16.29 1.44 10.50
N HIS A 172 15.22 1.67 11.28
CA HIS A 172 15.10 1.33 12.69
C HIS A 172 16.12 2.03 13.62
N ARG A 173 16.60 3.23 13.25
CA ARG A 173 17.40 4.08 14.14
C ARG A 173 16.51 5.02 14.94
N TYR A 174 15.66 4.45 15.79
CA TYR A 174 14.60 5.17 16.49
C TYR A 174 15.07 6.40 17.29
N PRO A 175 16.20 6.38 18.04
CA PRO A 175 16.64 7.57 18.76
C PRO A 175 16.97 8.75 17.85
N ALA A 176 17.63 8.49 16.71
CA ALA A 176 17.95 9.51 15.72
C ALA A 176 16.68 10.05 15.04
N ALA A 177 15.75 9.15 14.69
CA ALA A 177 14.45 9.52 14.12
C ALA A 177 13.65 10.44 15.06
N ILE A 178 13.52 10.06 16.34
CA ILE A 178 12.80 10.85 17.36
C ILE A 178 13.43 12.24 17.51
N ALA A 179 14.76 12.34 17.55
CA ALA A 179 15.46 13.62 17.66
C ALA A 179 15.17 14.53 16.45
N ALA A 180 15.27 13.99 15.23
CA ALA A 180 15.01 14.73 13.99
C ALA A 180 13.55 15.20 13.88
N PHE A 181 12.58 14.35 14.26
CA PHE A 181 11.17 14.76 14.28
C PHE A 181 10.89 15.84 15.31
N ARG A 182 11.49 15.76 16.51
CA ARG A 182 11.36 16.82 17.52
C ARG A 182 11.97 18.14 17.05
N GLU A 183 13.10 18.09 16.34
CA GLU A 183 13.69 19.29 15.71
C GLU A 183 12.73 19.89 14.68
N ALA A 184 12.17 19.06 13.78
CA ALA A 184 11.20 19.51 12.79
C ALA A 184 9.97 20.17 13.45
N LEU A 185 9.43 19.57 14.51
CA LEU A 185 8.31 20.11 15.28
C LEU A 185 8.65 21.38 16.07
N GLY A 186 9.92 21.55 16.46
CA GLY A 186 10.42 22.79 17.04
C GLY A 186 10.39 23.97 16.06
N LYS A 187 10.60 23.70 14.76
CA LYS A 187 10.52 24.71 13.68
C LYS A 187 9.08 24.92 13.20
N ASN A 188 8.32 23.85 13.04
CA ASN A 188 6.91 23.88 12.66
C ASN A 188 6.12 22.85 13.46
N ALA A 189 5.40 23.33 14.47
CA ALA A 189 4.64 22.46 15.36
C ALA A 189 3.44 21.77 14.68
N GLY A 190 3.07 22.18 13.46
CA GLY A 190 2.02 21.58 12.63
C GLY A 190 2.56 20.72 11.48
N ASP A 191 3.86 20.40 11.45
CA ASP A 191 4.43 19.52 10.43
C ASP A 191 3.83 18.11 10.54
N LYS A 192 2.95 17.78 9.61
CA LYS A 192 2.21 16.51 9.61
C LYS A 192 3.13 15.30 9.41
N MET A 193 4.20 15.42 8.61
CA MET A 193 5.16 14.34 8.42
C MET A 193 5.90 14.07 9.74
N ALA A 194 6.34 15.13 10.42
CA ALA A 194 7.05 15.01 11.69
C ALA A 194 6.16 14.47 12.81
N LEU A 195 4.91 14.91 12.92
CA LEU A 195 3.93 14.36 13.88
C LEU A 195 3.69 12.87 13.63
N ARG A 196 3.41 12.48 12.38
CA ARG A 196 3.20 11.07 12.02
C ARG A 196 4.43 10.22 12.35
N GLY A 197 5.61 10.70 11.94
CA GLY A 197 6.88 10.03 12.14
C GLY A 197 7.24 9.86 13.61
N LEU A 198 7.04 10.89 14.43
CA LEU A 198 7.30 10.82 15.87
C LEU A 198 6.38 9.83 16.57
N ALA A 199 5.07 9.86 16.28
CA ALA A 199 4.11 8.90 16.83
C ALA A 199 4.49 7.45 16.46
N GLN A 200 4.86 7.21 15.20
CA GLN A 200 5.33 5.91 14.74
C GLN A 200 6.63 5.47 15.44
N ALA A 201 7.63 6.35 15.49
CA ALA A 201 8.93 6.02 16.09
C ALA A 201 8.79 5.68 17.59
N LEU A 202 7.97 6.42 18.34
CA LEU A 202 7.69 6.13 19.74
C LEU A 202 6.94 4.82 19.93
N ALA A 203 5.94 4.53 19.08
CA ALA A 203 5.16 3.30 19.13
C ALA A 203 6.01 2.06 18.83
N GLU A 204 6.84 2.11 17.78
CA GLU A 204 7.64 0.96 17.33
C GLU A 204 8.88 0.71 18.20
N SER A 205 9.47 1.76 18.77
CA SER A 205 10.62 1.62 19.68
C SER A 205 10.23 1.13 21.09
N GLY A 206 8.94 1.06 21.40
CA GLY A 206 8.47 0.82 22.77
C GLY A 206 8.78 1.99 23.71
N GLY A 207 8.90 3.21 23.17
CA GLY A 207 9.15 4.44 23.90
C GLY A 207 7.93 4.94 24.69
N ASP A 208 7.81 6.24 24.86
CA ASP A 208 6.66 6.84 25.56
C ASP A 208 5.38 6.73 24.71
N LEU A 209 4.58 5.70 24.98
CA LEU A 209 3.32 5.46 24.27
C LEU A 209 2.25 6.53 24.58
N LYS A 210 2.36 7.27 25.70
CA LYS A 210 1.46 8.39 26.00
C LYS A 210 1.80 9.57 25.09
N GLU A 211 3.09 9.88 24.94
CA GLU A 211 3.55 10.89 23.98
C GLU A 211 3.18 10.50 22.54
N ALA A 212 3.33 9.21 22.19
CA ALA A 212 2.94 8.70 20.88
C ALA A 212 1.45 8.94 20.59
N SER A 213 0.58 8.59 21.55
CA SER A 213 -0.87 8.82 21.46
C SER A 213 -1.20 10.30 21.36
N ALA A 214 -0.60 11.16 22.20
CA ALA A 214 -0.84 12.60 22.17
C ALA A 214 -0.43 13.21 20.82
N THR A 215 0.69 12.75 20.26
CA THR A 215 1.19 13.20 18.95
C THR A 215 0.25 12.78 17.82
N ALA A 216 -0.24 11.53 17.84
CA ALA A 216 -1.22 11.06 16.87
C ALA A 216 -2.57 11.78 16.99
N THR A 217 -3.03 12.07 18.22
CA THR A 217 -4.23 12.88 18.46
C THR A 217 -4.09 14.28 17.88
N ARG A 218 -2.94 14.93 18.09
CA ARG A 218 -2.68 16.26 17.49
C ARG A 218 -2.76 16.24 15.97
N LEU A 219 -2.30 15.15 15.34
CA LEU A 219 -2.39 15.00 13.89
C LEU A 219 -3.85 14.87 13.41
N LEU A 220 -4.69 14.16 14.18
CA LEU A 220 -6.13 14.07 13.93
C LEU A 220 -6.87 15.39 14.21
N GLU A 221 -6.40 16.22 15.15
CA GLU A 221 -6.95 17.57 15.37
C GLU A 221 -6.67 18.50 14.17
N LEU A 222 -5.51 18.36 13.54
CA LEU A 222 -5.17 19.11 12.32
C LEU A 222 -5.97 18.64 11.10
N ASP A 223 -6.26 17.34 11.01
CA ASP A 223 -7.04 16.76 9.92
C ASP A 223 -7.83 15.52 10.38
N PRO A 224 -9.08 15.67 10.81
CA PRO A 224 -9.87 14.57 11.37
C PRO A 224 -10.17 13.43 10.40
N ASN A 225 -10.09 13.69 9.09
CA ASN A 225 -10.33 12.71 8.02
C ASN A 225 -9.05 12.44 7.21
N GLY A 226 -7.88 12.79 7.76
CA GLY A 226 -6.58 12.63 7.11
C GLY A 226 -5.98 11.25 7.34
N GLU A 227 -5.40 10.67 6.29
CA GLU A 227 -4.76 9.36 6.30
C GLU A 227 -3.65 9.30 7.35
N GLN A 228 -2.76 10.30 7.37
CA GLN A 228 -1.59 10.29 8.27
C GLN A 228 -1.98 10.21 9.75
N GLY A 229 -3.08 10.88 10.14
CA GLY A 229 -3.59 10.87 11.51
C GLY A 229 -4.12 9.50 11.90
N HIS A 230 -4.92 8.87 11.03
CA HIS A 230 -5.44 7.54 11.28
C HIS A 230 -4.35 6.46 11.20
N GLU A 231 -3.37 6.60 10.30
CA GLU A 231 -2.19 5.71 10.25
C GLU A 231 -1.39 5.80 11.56
N ALA A 232 -1.05 7.02 12.01
CA ALA A 232 -0.28 7.22 13.24
C ALA A 232 -1.00 6.61 14.45
N MET A 233 -2.30 6.89 14.60
CA MET A 233 -3.09 6.35 15.71
C MET A 233 -3.24 4.82 15.64
N LEU A 234 -3.40 4.26 14.43
CA LEU A 234 -3.41 2.80 14.25
C LEU A 234 -2.13 2.15 14.78
N ARG A 235 -0.96 2.70 14.47
CA ARG A 235 0.33 2.17 14.97
C ARG A 235 0.45 2.26 16.49
N VAL A 236 0.03 3.39 17.08
CA VAL A 236 -0.03 3.53 18.54
C VAL A 236 -0.93 2.46 19.16
N CYS A 237 -2.13 2.27 18.57
CA CYS A 237 -3.10 1.30 19.07
C CYS A 237 -2.64 -0.16 18.94
N LEU A 238 -1.85 -0.47 17.90
CA LEU A 238 -1.15 -1.75 17.80
C LEU A 238 -0.13 -1.93 18.94
N ALA A 239 0.65 -0.89 19.26
CA ALA A 239 1.64 -0.95 20.33
C ALA A 239 1.00 -1.11 21.73
N VAL A 240 -0.09 -0.39 22.01
CA VAL A 240 -0.83 -0.54 23.29
C VAL A 240 -1.81 -1.72 23.32
N LYS A 241 -1.95 -2.45 22.20
CA LYS A 241 -2.85 -3.62 22.04
C LYS A 241 -4.33 -3.28 22.28
N ASP A 242 -4.76 -2.09 21.87
CA ASP A 242 -6.16 -1.68 21.88
C ASP A 242 -6.85 -2.12 20.59
N ASP A 243 -7.52 -3.28 20.64
CA ASP A 243 -8.17 -3.87 19.47
C ASP A 243 -9.27 -2.98 18.88
N ALA A 244 -10.03 -2.25 19.72
CA ALA A 244 -11.13 -1.39 19.27
C ALA A 244 -10.59 -0.16 18.54
N CYS A 245 -9.54 0.44 19.09
CA CYS A 245 -8.84 1.53 18.43
C CYS A 245 -8.20 1.08 17.10
N VAL A 246 -7.51 -0.07 17.09
CA VAL A 246 -6.90 -0.65 15.87
C VAL A 246 -7.93 -0.79 14.75
N PHE A 247 -9.07 -1.43 15.04
CA PHE A 247 -10.11 -1.63 14.05
C PHE A 247 -10.70 -0.30 13.54
N THR A 248 -10.92 0.65 14.45
CA THR A 248 -11.48 1.96 14.12
C THR A 248 -10.55 2.74 13.19
N HIS A 249 -9.29 2.90 13.56
CA HIS A 249 -8.35 3.71 12.80
C HIS A 249 -7.91 3.04 11.49
N PHE A 250 -7.87 1.71 11.43
CA PHE A 250 -7.69 1.01 10.15
C PHE A 250 -8.83 1.31 9.16
N ASN A 251 -10.09 1.29 9.63
CA ASN A 251 -11.23 1.60 8.77
C ASN A 251 -11.28 3.07 8.34
N GLN A 252 -10.93 3.98 9.25
CA GLN A 252 -10.91 5.41 8.93
C GLN A 252 -9.78 5.77 7.96
N ALA A 253 -8.60 5.17 8.09
CA ALA A 253 -7.52 5.35 7.10
C ALA A 253 -7.94 4.87 5.70
N ASN A 254 -8.69 3.77 5.58
CA ASN A 254 -9.25 3.31 4.30
C ASN A 254 -10.31 4.24 3.69
N LYS A 255 -10.86 5.17 4.49
CA LYS A 255 -11.87 6.16 4.07
C LYS A 255 -11.30 7.59 4.07
N ALA A 256 -10.00 7.74 4.28
CA ALA A 256 -9.36 9.04 4.36
C ALA A 256 -9.56 9.81 3.04
N LYS A 257 -9.74 11.12 3.15
CA LYS A 257 -9.99 11.99 1.98
C LYS A 257 -8.75 12.11 1.08
N ASP A 258 -7.58 11.93 1.66
CA ASP A 258 -6.24 12.05 1.08
C ASP A 258 -5.57 10.67 0.92
N LEU A 259 -6.39 9.64 0.65
CA LEU A 259 -5.93 8.27 0.43
C LEU A 259 -4.79 8.24 -0.59
N SER A 260 -3.64 7.74 -0.17
CA SER A 260 -2.36 7.89 -0.85
C SER A 260 -1.75 6.53 -1.21
N LEU A 261 -0.72 6.55 -2.05
CA LEU A 261 0.07 5.36 -2.39
C LEU A 261 0.74 4.77 -1.14
N ARG A 262 1.04 5.59 -0.14
CA ARG A 262 1.59 5.16 1.14
C ARG A 262 0.65 4.17 1.83
N TRP A 263 -0.62 4.54 1.98
CA TRP A 263 -1.60 3.66 2.61
C TRP A 263 -1.89 2.44 1.77
N LEU A 264 -1.96 2.55 0.45
CA LEU A 264 -2.20 1.38 -0.41
C LEU A 264 -1.11 0.30 -0.22
N ILE A 265 0.16 0.72 -0.07
CA ILE A 265 1.28 -0.18 0.21
C ILE A 265 1.22 -0.70 1.66
N LEU A 266 0.95 0.19 2.62
CA LEU A 266 0.98 -0.15 4.04
C LEU A 266 -0.22 -0.98 4.51
N ARG A 267 -1.40 -0.77 3.92
CA ARG A 267 -2.64 -1.45 4.30
C ARG A 267 -2.48 -2.96 4.23
N ASP A 268 -1.80 -3.46 3.20
CA ASP A 268 -1.63 -4.90 3.01
C ASP A 268 -0.70 -5.51 4.07
N GLU A 269 0.25 -4.73 4.60
CA GLU A 269 1.10 -5.09 5.75
C GLU A 269 0.29 -5.12 7.07
N LEU A 270 -0.57 -4.12 7.30
CA LEU A 270 -1.29 -3.95 8.57
C LEU A 270 -2.62 -4.70 8.64
N LYS A 271 -3.19 -5.11 7.50
CA LYS A 271 -4.50 -5.78 7.41
C LYS A 271 -4.59 -7.03 8.28
N PRO A 272 -3.60 -7.96 8.30
CA PRO A 272 -3.69 -9.14 9.16
C PRO A 272 -3.80 -8.79 10.64
N LEU A 273 -3.11 -7.74 11.09
CA LEU A 273 -3.15 -7.29 12.48
C LEU A 273 -4.53 -6.70 12.84
N ALA A 274 -5.10 -5.91 11.93
CA ALA A 274 -6.44 -5.35 12.09
C ALA A 274 -7.53 -6.43 12.10
N GLU A 275 -7.41 -7.46 11.24
CA GLU A 275 -8.34 -8.59 11.20
C GLU A 275 -8.25 -9.45 12.47
N GLN A 276 -7.05 -9.66 13.01
CA GLN A 276 -6.86 -10.35 14.29
C GLN A 276 -7.48 -9.56 15.45
N ALA A 277 -7.27 -8.24 15.51
CA ALA A 277 -7.90 -7.37 16.50
C ALA A 277 -9.44 -7.44 16.42
N ALA A 278 -10.00 -7.35 15.22
CA ALA A 278 -11.44 -7.50 15.00
C ALA A 278 -11.97 -8.88 15.42
N GLY A 279 -11.18 -9.94 15.21
CA GLY A 279 -11.47 -11.29 15.70
C GLY A 279 -11.61 -11.34 17.22
N ARG A 280 -10.61 -10.83 17.94
CA ARG A 280 -10.60 -10.77 19.41
C ARG A 280 -11.76 -9.96 19.98
N LEU A 281 -12.12 -8.84 19.36
CA LEU A 281 -13.30 -8.05 19.77
C LEU A 281 -14.59 -8.85 19.67
N ARG A 282 -14.77 -9.62 18.58
CA ARG A 282 -15.96 -10.45 18.38
C ARG A 282 -16.04 -11.57 19.41
N GLU A 283 -14.91 -12.18 19.74
CA GLU A 283 -14.84 -13.22 20.77
C GLU A 283 -15.17 -12.66 22.16
N ARG A 284 -14.63 -11.49 22.53
CA ARG A 284 -14.97 -10.81 23.79
C ARG A 284 -16.45 -10.44 23.85
N GLY A 285 -17.02 -9.92 22.75
CA GLY A 285 -18.45 -9.61 22.67
C GLY A 285 -19.34 -10.85 22.85
N LYS A 286 -18.97 -11.99 22.23
CA LYS A 286 -19.67 -13.27 22.43
C LYS A 286 -19.55 -13.78 23.87
N ALA A 287 -18.37 -13.73 24.47
CA ALA A 287 -18.16 -14.13 25.85
C ALA A 287 -18.96 -13.28 26.83
N GLN A 288 -19.03 -11.96 26.60
CA GLN A 288 -19.81 -11.04 27.42
C GLN A 288 -21.32 -11.25 27.26
N ALA A 289 -21.81 -11.49 26.05
CA ALA A 289 -23.22 -11.84 25.78
C ALA A 289 -23.61 -13.17 26.45
N ASN A 290 -22.73 -14.16 26.41
CA ASN A 290 -22.95 -15.45 27.08
C ASN A 290 -22.93 -15.31 28.61
N ALA A 291 -22.08 -14.45 29.17
CA ALA A 291 -22.04 -14.16 30.60
C ALA A 291 -23.30 -13.40 31.09
N THR A 292 -23.81 -12.45 30.31
CA THR A 292 -25.06 -11.74 30.64
C THR A 292 -26.29 -12.65 30.55
N ASN A 293 -26.28 -13.63 29.64
CA ASN A 293 -27.35 -14.62 29.53
C ASN A 293 -27.29 -15.69 30.65
N ALA A 294 -26.10 -15.96 31.20
CA ALA A 294 -25.91 -16.89 32.31
C ALA A 294 -26.19 -16.26 33.70
N ALA A 295 -26.13 -14.94 33.83
CA ALA A 295 -26.32 -14.20 35.09
C ALA A 295 -27.79 -13.82 35.38
N GLY A 296 -28.76 -14.57 34.86
CA GLY A 296 -30.19 -14.27 35.01
C GLY A 296 -30.66 -14.13 36.47
N ALA A 297 -30.91 -12.89 36.89
CA ALA A 297 -31.91 -12.53 37.89
C ALA A 297 -32.85 -11.48 37.27
N PRO A 298 -34.17 -11.56 37.53
CA PRO A 298 -35.15 -10.74 36.81
C PRO A 298 -35.20 -9.33 37.41
N GLY A 299 -34.89 -8.34 36.58
CA GLY A 299 -35.09 -6.94 36.89
C GLY A 299 -35.35 -6.17 35.60
N ALA A 300 -36.63 -6.03 35.26
CA ALA A 300 -37.07 -5.24 34.12
C ALA A 300 -36.62 -3.78 34.27
N ALA A 301 -35.79 -3.32 33.34
CA ALA A 301 -35.69 -1.91 33.01
C ALA A 301 -35.37 -1.80 31.52
N ALA A 302 -36.25 -1.11 30.81
CA ALA A 302 -36.22 -0.89 29.37
C ALA A 302 -34.86 -0.35 28.91
N GLN A 303 -34.19 -1.09 28.02
CA GLN A 303 -33.13 -0.54 27.17
C GLN A 303 -33.70 -0.30 25.78
N LYS A 304 -33.87 0.99 25.50
CA LYS A 304 -34.17 1.53 24.16
C LYS A 304 -32.95 1.37 23.25
N ASP A 305 -33.25 1.00 22.01
CA ASP A 305 -32.51 1.25 20.77
C ASP A 305 -31.09 0.68 20.62
N VAL A 306 -31.01 -0.65 20.47
CA VAL A 306 -30.09 -1.26 19.51
C VAL A 306 -30.81 -1.27 18.16
N PRO A 307 -30.24 -0.79 17.05
CA PRO A 307 -30.88 -0.95 15.74
C PRO A 307 -31.02 -2.45 15.46
N GLN A 308 -32.25 -2.99 15.59
CA GLN A 308 -32.56 -4.34 15.17
C GLN A 308 -32.21 -4.46 13.69
N ASP A 309 -31.49 -5.53 13.30
CA ASP A 309 -31.21 -5.80 11.89
C ASP A 309 -32.56 -5.90 11.16
N PRO A 310 -32.88 -5.00 10.21
CA PRO A 310 -34.18 -5.01 9.53
C PRO A 310 -34.41 -6.31 8.74
N CYS A 311 -33.35 -7.04 8.41
CA CYS A 311 -33.46 -8.34 7.75
C CYS A 311 -33.74 -9.50 8.71
N ALA A 312 -33.64 -9.30 10.04
CA ALA A 312 -33.96 -10.33 11.04
C ALA A 312 -35.49 -10.50 11.23
N ALA A 313 -36.30 -9.60 10.69
CA ALA A 313 -37.76 -9.70 10.70
C ALA A 313 -38.33 -10.59 9.57
N GLU A 314 -37.50 -11.00 8.62
CA GLU A 314 -37.93 -11.83 7.48
C GLU A 314 -38.19 -13.29 7.90
N GLN A 315 -39.38 -13.81 7.59
CA GLN A 315 -39.73 -15.20 7.88
C GLN A 315 -39.18 -16.14 6.80
N GLY A 316 -38.16 -16.91 7.17
CA GLY A 316 -37.57 -17.99 6.37
C GLY A 316 -36.16 -17.68 5.89
N ASP A 317 -35.28 -18.68 6.03
CA ASP A 317 -33.86 -18.63 5.69
C ASP A 317 -33.58 -18.01 4.31
N GLU A 318 -34.36 -18.39 3.30
CA GLU A 318 -34.20 -17.86 1.93
C GLU A 318 -34.45 -16.35 1.84
N LYS A 319 -35.49 -15.85 2.52
CA LYS A 319 -35.85 -14.42 2.50
C LYS A 319 -34.87 -13.60 3.33
N GLN A 320 -34.43 -14.13 4.46
CA GLN A 320 -33.43 -13.49 5.31
C GLN A 320 -32.08 -13.38 4.58
N ALA A 321 -31.60 -14.46 3.95
CA ALA A 321 -30.39 -14.41 3.14
C ALA A 321 -30.51 -13.42 1.99
N LEU A 322 -31.63 -13.41 1.27
CA LEU A 322 -31.87 -12.47 0.17
C LEU A 322 -31.87 -11.02 0.66
N CYS A 323 -32.50 -10.73 1.80
CA CYS A 323 -32.51 -9.38 2.36
C CYS A 323 -31.09 -8.89 2.67
N VAL A 324 -30.28 -9.73 3.32
CA VAL A 324 -28.90 -9.36 3.66
C VAL A 324 -28.06 -9.22 2.40
N VAL A 325 -28.09 -10.19 1.49
CA VAL A 325 -27.31 -10.15 0.24
C VAL A 325 -27.64 -8.91 -0.59
N LYS A 326 -28.94 -8.59 -0.75
CA LYS A 326 -29.40 -7.38 -1.43
C LYS A 326 -28.86 -6.11 -0.75
N ARG A 327 -29.01 -5.99 0.56
CA ARG A 327 -28.48 -4.83 1.31
C ARG A 327 -26.98 -4.61 1.06
N CYS A 328 -26.23 -5.68 0.87
CA CYS A 328 -24.78 -5.64 0.74
C CYS A 328 -24.28 -5.42 -0.68
N LEU A 329 -24.96 -6.00 -1.67
CA LEU A 329 -24.44 -6.15 -3.03
C LEU A 329 -25.34 -5.55 -4.12
N ASP A 330 -26.55 -5.07 -3.80
CA ASP A 330 -27.47 -4.54 -4.82
C ASP A 330 -26.87 -3.35 -5.56
N GLU A 331 -26.37 -2.34 -4.83
CA GLU A 331 -25.68 -1.22 -5.47
C GLU A 331 -24.42 -1.63 -6.22
N GLY A 332 -23.65 -2.59 -5.68
CA GLY A 332 -22.45 -3.06 -6.34
C GLY A 332 -22.73 -3.79 -7.65
N THR A 333 -23.86 -4.49 -7.74
CA THR A 333 -24.29 -5.11 -9.01
C THR A 333 -24.70 -4.06 -10.06
N VAL A 334 -25.23 -2.91 -9.62
CA VAL A 334 -25.55 -1.77 -10.51
C VAL A 334 -24.28 -1.14 -11.07
N LEU A 335 -23.30 -0.88 -10.20
CA LEU A 335 -22.02 -0.30 -10.62
C LEU A 335 -21.26 -1.23 -11.57
N TYR A 336 -21.18 -2.53 -11.24
CA TYR A 336 -20.52 -3.51 -12.09
C TYR A 336 -21.18 -3.64 -13.48
N ALA A 337 -22.52 -3.66 -13.57
CA ALA A 337 -23.21 -3.71 -14.85
C ALA A 337 -22.93 -2.47 -15.72
N ARG A 338 -22.76 -1.30 -15.10
CA ARG A 338 -22.35 -0.07 -15.78
C ARG A 338 -20.91 -0.15 -16.29
N GLU A 339 -19.97 -0.58 -15.45
CA GLU A 339 -18.56 -0.75 -15.82
C GLU A 339 -18.41 -1.74 -16.98
N LEU A 340 -19.12 -2.86 -16.93
CA LEU A 340 -19.13 -3.86 -18.00
C LEU A 340 -19.69 -3.29 -19.31
N GLY A 341 -20.70 -2.42 -19.22
CA GLY A 341 -21.26 -1.74 -20.38
C GLY A 341 -20.34 -0.67 -20.96
N GLU A 342 -19.61 0.05 -20.12
CA GLU A 342 -18.59 1.03 -20.55
C GLU A 342 -17.42 0.32 -21.26
N GLN A 343 -17.00 -0.86 -20.79
CA GLN A 343 -15.90 -1.64 -21.38
C GLN A 343 -16.25 -2.25 -22.73
N ASN A 344 -17.46 -2.80 -22.87
CA ASN A 344 -17.86 -3.59 -24.04
C ASN A 344 -18.83 -2.84 -24.97
N HIS A 345 -19.18 -1.59 -24.66
CA HIS A 345 -20.15 -0.77 -25.39
C HIS A 345 -21.54 -1.41 -25.54
N VAL A 346 -22.00 -2.15 -24.51
CA VAL A 346 -23.29 -2.85 -24.48
C VAL A 346 -24.06 -2.46 -23.23
N ASP A 347 -25.34 -2.09 -23.36
CA ASP A 347 -26.19 -1.78 -22.21
C ASP A 347 -26.64 -3.07 -21.51
N TYR A 348 -26.34 -3.21 -20.22
CA TYR A 348 -26.78 -4.34 -19.40
C TYR A 348 -27.96 -3.97 -18.50
N GLN A 349 -28.88 -4.92 -18.32
CA GLN A 349 -30.01 -4.85 -17.38
C GLN A 349 -29.87 -5.93 -16.30
N LEU A 350 -30.28 -5.58 -15.08
CA LEU A 350 -30.27 -6.47 -13.93
C LEU A 350 -31.58 -7.24 -13.83
N GLY A 351 -31.49 -8.56 -13.67
CA GLY A 351 -32.62 -9.42 -13.35
C GLY A 351 -32.92 -9.47 -11.86
N ASP A 352 -34.06 -10.05 -11.51
CA ASP A 352 -34.44 -10.25 -10.12
C ASP A 352 -33.46 -11.18 -9.38
N TRP A 353 -33.18 -10.85 -8.13
CA TRP A 353 -32.42 -11.71 -7.23
C TRP A 353 -33.15 -13.02 -6.99
N ARG A 354 -32.42 -14.13 -7.09
CA ARG A 354 -32.95 -15.48 -6.84
C ARG A 354 -32.12 -16.16 -5.77
N ALA A 355 -32.76 -16.93 -4.89
CA ALA A 355 -32.08 -17.83 -3.97
C ALA A 355 -32.56 -19.27 -4.21
N LYS A 356 -31.64 -20.22 -4.10
CA LYS A 356 -31.94 -21.65 -4.18
C LYS A 356 -31.19 -22.41 -3.10
N THR A 357 -31.89 -23.22 -2.33
CA THR A 357 -31.27 -24.15 -1.38
C THR A 357 -30.44 -25.22 -2.10
N VAL A 358 -29.15 -25.31 -1.75
CA VAL A 358 -28.20 -26.29 -2.33
C VAL A 358 -27.94 -27.43 -1.35
N SER A 359 -27.91 -27.14 -0.05
CA SER A 359 -27.82 -28.11 1.05
C SER A 359 -28.30 -27.45 2.35
N ALA A 360 -28.50 -28.23 3.42
CA ALA A 360 -28.96 -27.70 4.70
C ALA A 360 -28.08 -26.52 5.17
N GLY A 361 -28.70 -25.35 5.40
CA GLY A 361 -28.01 -24.12 5.82
C GLY A 361 -27.19 -23.42 4.73
N LYS A 362 -27.25 -23.85 3.46
CA LYS A 362 -26.52 -23.24 2.33
C LYS A 362 -27.44 -22.89 1.17
N LEU A 363 -27.41 -21.62 0.79
CA LEU A 363 -28.20 -21.02 -0.29
C LEU A 363 -27.29 -20.51 -1.38
N LEU A 364 -27.63 -20.78 -2.64
CA LEU A 364 -27.01 -20.12 -3.79
C LEU A 364 -27.87 -18.92 -4.17
N VAL A 365 -27.32 -17.73 -4.04
CA VAL A 365 -27.97 -16.48 -4.40
C VAL A 365 -27.41 -15.98 -5.72
N THR A 366 -28.28 -15.68 -6.66
CA THR A 366 -27.93 -15.30 -8.04
C THR A 366 -28.54 -13.95 -8.40
N ARG A 367 -27.74 -13.11 -9.05
CA ARG A 367 -28.15 -11.85 -9.69
C ARG A 367 -27.85 -11.93 -11.18
N PRO A 368 -28.86 -12.11 -12.04
CA PRO A 368 -28.67 -12.10 -13.49
C PRO A 368 -28.31 -10.70 -13.99
N ILE A 369 -27.35 -10.61 -14.92
CA ILE A 369 -26.92 -9.40 -15.62
C ILE A 369 -26.90 -9.75 -17.10
N ALA A 370 -27.88 -9.25 -17.86
CA ALA A 370 -28.05 -9.61 -19.26
C ALA A 370 -28.02 -8.36 -20.14
N PRO A 371 -27.53 -8.44 -21.39
CA PRO A 371 -27.65 -7.33 -22.33
C PRO A 371 -29.13 -7.00 -22.55
N LYS A 372 -29.43 -5.71 -22.60
CA LYS A 372 -30.79 -5.18 -22.83
C LYS A 372 -31.27 -5.49 -24.25
N ASP A 373 -30.34 -5.56 -25.19
CA ASP A 373 -30.57 -5.92 -26.59
C ASP A 373 -29.65 -7.09 -26.95
N ARG A 374 -30.24 -8.29 -27.09
CA ARG A 374 -29.49 -9.52 -27.38
C ARG A 374 -28.89 -9.53 -28.79
N ASP A 375 -29.41 -8.71 -29.70
CA ASP A 375 -28.99 -8.68 -31.11
C ASP A 375 -27.75 -7.78 -31.31
N LYS A 376 -27.41 -6.93 -30.33
CA LYS A 376 -26.22 -6.05 -30.33
C LYS A 376 -24.95 -6.72 -29.79
N GLY A 377 -25.01 -8.00 -29.45
CA GLY A 377 -23.91 -8.75 -28.83
C GLY A 377 -23.81 -8.52 -27.32
N GLY A 378 -22.98 -9.34 -26.66
CA GLY A 378 -22.82 -9.36 -25.19
C GLY A 378 -23.22 -10.71 -24.59
N ALA A 379 -22.40 -11.22 -23.66
CA ALA A 379 -22.69 -12.47 -22.96
C ALA A 379 -23.66 -12.21 -21.79
N GLN A 380 -24.42 -13.23 -21.41
CA GLN A 380 -25.17 -13.19 -20.16
C GLN A 380 -24.20 -13.48 -19.01
N HIS A 381 -24.25 -12.65 -17.97
CA HIS A 381 -23.40 -12.73 -16.79
C HIS A 381 -24.28 -12.95 -15.56
N ASP A 382 -24.28 -14.15 -15.01
CA ASP A 382 -25.04 -14.42 -13.79
C ASP A 382 -24.09 -14.32 -12.58
N ALA A 383 -24.14 -13.27 -11.78
CA ALA A 383 -23.31 -13.19 -10.58
C ALA A 383 -23.88 -14.10 -9.47
N MET A 384 -23.05 -14.98 -8.90
CA MET A 384 -23.49 -16.04 -8.00
C MET A 384 -22.69 -16.09 -6.68
N TRP A 385 -23.40 -16.20 -5.56
CA TRP A 385 -22.84 -16.29 -4.21
C TRP A 385 -23.39 -17.50 -3.46
N LEU A 386 -22.50 -18.29 -2.86
CA LEU A 386 -22.87 -19.31 -1.89
C LEU A 386 -22.95 -18.68 -0.51
N VAL A 387 -24.16 -18.63 0.05
CA VAL A 387 -24.49 -18.03 1.34
C VAL A 387 -24.72 -19.14 2.35
N SER A 388 -23.97 -19.13 3.45
CA SER A 388 -24.20 -20.04 4.59
C SER A 388 -24.89 -19.27 5.71
N LEU A 389 -26.02 -19.81 6.18
CA LEU A 389 -26.80 -19.28 7.30
C LEU A 389 -26.53 -20.12 8.54
N GLY A 390 -25.93 -19.49 9.55
CA GLY A 390 -25.67 -20.01 10.89
C GLY A 390 -25.51 -18.83 11.85
N ASP A 391 -24.73 -18.99 12.93
CA ASP A 391 -24.46 -17.87 13.88
C ASP A 391 -23.82 -16.62 13.22
N GLN A 392 -23.24 -16.78 12.02
CA GLN A 392 -22.79 -15.69 11.17
C GLN A 392 -23.15 -15.98 9.71
N LEU A 393 -23.68 -14.97 9.00
CA LEU A 393 -23.94 -15.05 7.56
C LEU A 393 -22.62 -14.88 6.79
N VAL A 394 -22.25 -15.89 6.00
CA VAL A 394 -21.02 -15.88 5.19
C VAL A 394 -21.41 -15.99 3.71
N MET A 395 -20.86 -15.11 2.86
CA MET A 395 -21.10 -15.08 1.42
C MET A 395 -19.81 -15.35 0.66
N HIS A 396 -19.75 -16.44 -0.10
CA HIS A 396 -18.61 -16.77 -0.97
C HIS A 396 -18.97 -16.56 -2.44
N PRO A 397 -18.23 -15.74 -3.20
CA PRO A 397 -18.45 -15.62 -4.64
C PRO A 397 -18.09 -16.93 -5.33
N THR A 398 -18.95 -17.44 -6.21
CA THR A 398 -18.73 -18.72 -6.91
C THR A 398 -18.26 -18.56 -8.34
N ASN A 399 -18.23 -17.33 -8.87
CA ASN A 399 -17.71 -17.01 -10.20
C ASN A 399 -17.03 -15.63 -10.24
N THR A 400 -16.46 -15.30 -11.42
CA THR A 400 -15.64 -14.12 -11.64
C THR A 400 -16.39 -12.82 -11.38
N GLU A 401 -17.63 -12.73 -11.85
CA GLU A 401 -18.48 -11.55 -11.70
C GLU A 401 -18.81 -11.30 -10.23
N ALA A 402 -19.26 -12.34 -9.52
CA ALA A 402 -19.51 -12.24 -8.09
C ALA A 402 -18.25 -11.86 -7.31
N LYS A 403 -17.07 -12.38 -7.72
CA LYS A 403 -15.79 -12.05 -7.09
C LYS A 403 -15.44 -10.58 -7.27
N GLN A 404 -15.56 -10.04 -8.49
CA GLN A 404 -15.29 -8.63 -8.77
C GLN A 404 -16.24 -7.71 -7.98
N ILE A 405 -17.55 -7.98 -8.04
CA ILE A 405 -18.56 -7.23 -7.27
C ILE A 405 -18.27 -7.28 -5.78
N SER A 406 -17.88 -8.45 -5.25
CA SER A 406 -17.60 -8.61 -3.81
C SER A 406 -16.33 -7.89 -3.36
N LEU A 407 -15.32 -7.78 -4.24
CA LEU A 407 -14.04 -7.15 -3.94
C LEU A 407 -14.10 -5.63 -4.07
N GLN A 408 -14.81 -5.13 -5.08
CA GLN A 408 -14.76 -3.72 -5.45
C GLN A 408 -15.97 -2.94 -4.94
N HIS A 409 -17.13 -3.59 -4.77
CA HIS A 409 -18.41 -2.89 -4.64
C HIS A 409 -19.31 -3.40 -3.49
N ASN A 410 -18.78 -4.14 -2.51
CA ASN A 410 -19.56 -4.69 -1.39
C ASN A 410 -19.69 -3.71 -0.21
N ARG A 411 -20.93 -3.33 0.13
CA ARG A 411 -21.24 -2.35 1.17
C ARG A 411 -21.24 -2.90 2.59
N CYS A 412 -21.45 -4.20 2.78
CA CYS A 412 -21.58 -4.75 4.13
C CYS A 412 -20.29 -5.30 4.72
N THR A 413 -19.20 -5.38 3.96
CA THR A 413 -17.99 -6.13 4.37
C THR A 413 -18.36 -7.46 5.07
N ALA A 414 -19.23 -8.24 4.44
CA ALA A 414 -19.31 -9.64 4.79
C ALA A 414 -17.94 -10.25 4.49
N ARG A 415 -17.36 -10.90 5.50
CA ARG A 415 -16.17 -11.74 5.38
C ARG A 415 -16.30 -12.63 4.14
N ALA A 416 -15.74 -12.21 3.02
CA ALA A 416 -15.35 -13.13 1.96
C ALA A 416 -14.09 -13.82 2.50
N SER A 417 -14.27 -14.97 3.16
CA SER A 417 -13.11 -15.85 3.32
C SER A 417 -12.64 -16.23 1.91
N ARG A 418 -11.32 -16.35 1.76
CA ARG A 418 -10.73 -17.07 0.65
C ARG A 418 -11.29 -18.49 0.58
#